data_AF-A0A6A5G301-F1
#
_entry.id   AF-A0A6A5G301-F1
#
_cell.length_a   1.000
_cell.length_b   1.000
_cell.length_c   1.000
_cell.angle_alpha   90.00
_cell.angle_beta   90.00
_cell.angle_gamma   90.00
#
_symmetry.space_group_name_H-M   'P 1'
#
loop_
_entity.id
_entity.type
_entity.pdbx_description
1 polymer ?
#
loop_
_entity_poly.entity_id
_entity_poly.type
_entity_poly.pdbx_seq_one_letter_code
_entity_poly.pdbx_strand_id
1 'polypeptide(L)'
;MSSTFAPKPAERTDQHAASIWAEFTTLAAETKAVNLGQGFPDSPAPKFVTDLLENLSKQPELTAAHQYTRGYGHPMLVDILAKMYSHFYNVQVDPMNEVLVTVGAYLSLYYAFLGWVNKGDEVLRKYLFS
;
A
#
# COMPACT_ATOMS: atom_id res chain seq x y z
N MET A 1 28.97 27.38 -22.35
CA MET A 1 29.36 26.38 -21.35
C MET A 1 28.10 25.99 -20.59
N SER A 2 27.47 24.87 -20.95
CA SER A 2 26.25 24.39 -20.29
C SER A 2 26.68 23.54 -19.10
N SER A 3 26.42 23.98 -17.87
CA SER A 3 26.58 23.10 -16.71
C SER A 3 25.47 22.05 -16.76
N THR A 4 25.84 20.79 -16.98
CA THR A 4 24.92 19.66 -16.96
C THR A 4 24.22 19.61 -15.61
N PHE A 5 22.89 19.74 -15.59
CA PHE A 5 22.09 19.56 -14.39
C PHE A 5 22.22 18.09 -13.94
N ALA A 6 22.99 17.87 -12.87
CA ALA A 6 23.20 16.56 -12.25
C ALA A 6 22.63 16.59 -10.83
N PRO A 7 21.30 16.43 -10.67
CA PRO A 7 20.67 16.48 -9.37
C PRO A 7 21.17 15.31 -8.51
N LYS A 8 21.52 15.61 -7.25
CA LYS A 8 21.82 14.58 -6.25
C LYS A 8 20.53 14.16 -5.54
N PRO A 9 20.37 12.87 -5.20
CA PRO A 9 19.27 12.42 -4.34
C PRO A 9 19.26 13.17 -3.00
N ALA A 10 18.09 13.25 -2.35
CA ALA A 10 18.03 13.74 -0.98
C ALA A 10 18.78 12.78 -0.05
N GLU A 11 19.43 13.30 1.00
CA GLU A 11 20.26 12.50 1.92
C GLU A 11 19.53 11.25 2.47
N ARG A 12 18.26 11.40 2.84
CA ARG A 12 17.39 10.29 3.34
C ARG A 12 17.10 9.19 2.32
N THR A 13 17.41 9.43 1.05
CA THR A 13 17.19 8.50 -0.06
C THR A 13 18.46 8.07 -0.78
N ASP A 14 19.61 8.65 -0.44
CA ASP A 14 20.86 8.51 -1.20
C ASP A 14 21.48 7.09 -1.09
N GLN A 15 21.02 6.28 -0.13
CA GLN A 15 21.60 4.96 0.15
C GLN A 15 20.67 3.78 -0.20
N HIS A 16 19.59 3.98 -0.96
CA HIS A 16 18.67 2.88 -1.30
C HIS A 16 19.12 2.14 -2.57
N ALA A 17 19.41 0.85 -2.42
CA ALA A 17 19.56 -0.08 -3.54
C ALA A 17 18.19 -0.63 -3.99
N ALA A 18 18.16 -1.27 -5.16
CA ALA A 18 16.99 -2.02 -5.60
C ALA A 18 16.62 -3.09 -4.56
N SER A 19 15.31 -3.26 -4.32
CA SER A 19 14.85 -4.30 -3.40
C SER A 19 15.16 -5.69 -3.95
N ILE A 20 15.40 -6.66 -3.06
CA ILE A 20 15.55 -8.07 -3.41
C ILE A 20 14.36 -8.60 -4.24
N TRP A 21 13.17 -8.04 -4.03
CA TRP A 21 11.98 -8.39 -4.82
C TRP A 21 12.15 -8.05 -6.30
N ALA A 22 12.71 -6.89 -6.63
CA ALA A 22 12.93 -6.50 -8.01
C ALA A 22 13.94 -7.44 -8.68
N GLU A 23 15.04 -7.72 -7.99
CA GLU A 23 16.09 -8.61 -8.49
C GLU A 23 15.58 -10.04 -8.74
N PHE A 24 14.96 -10.66 -7.74
CA PHE A 24 14.48 -12.04 -7.86
C PHE A 24 13.27 -12.20 -8.77
N THR A 25 12.42 -11.18 -8.90
CA THR A 25 11.32 -11.21 -9.89
C THR A 25 11.88 -11.25 -11.31
N THR A 26 12.86 -10.40 -11.60
CA THR A 26 13.52 -10.37 -12.91
C THR A 26 14.22 -11.70 -13.19
N LEU A 27 15.00 -12.22 -12.23
CA LEU A 27 15.70 -13.48 -12.40
C LEU A 27 14.75 -14.67 -12.59
N ALA A 28 13.64 -14.73 -11.85
CA ALA A 28 12.64 -15.78 -12.01
C ALA A 28 12.01 -15.77 -13.41
N ALA A 29 11.73 -14.58 -13.95
CA ALA A 29 11.20 -14.41 -15.30
C ALA A 29 12.22 -14.84 -16.38
N GLU A 30 13.49 -14.45 -16.24
CA GLU A 30 14.56 -14.79 -17.19
C GLU A 30 14.84 -16.30 -17.22
N THR A 31 14.83 -16.95 -16.05
CA THR A 31 15.11 -18.38 -15.91
C THR A 31 13.88 -19.27 -16.08
N LYS A 32 12.68 -18.69 -16.21
CA LYS A 32 11.40 -19.40 -16.21
C LYS A 32 11.22 -20.29 -14.97
N ALA A 33 11.76 -19.85 -13.84
CA ALA A 33 11.64 -20.56 -12.58
C ALA A 33 10.21 -20.46 -12.03
N VAL A 34 9.77 -21.49 -11.31
CA VAL A 34 8.54 -21.41 -10.49
C VAL A 34 8.84 -20.50 -9.29
N ASN A 35 8.12 -19.38 -9.20
CA ASN A 35 8.32 -18.41 -8.13
C ASN A 35 7.45 -18.74 -6.91
N LEU A 36 8.08 -19.32 -5.89
CA LEU A 36 7.46 -19.57 -4.57
C LEU A 36 7.89 -18.52 -3.52
N GLY A 37 8.61 -17.47 -3.94
CA GLY A 37 9.14 -16.45 -3.03
C GLY A 37 8.19 -15.27 -2.81
N GLN A 38 7.39 -14.91 -3.82
CA GLN A 38 6.44 -13.81 -3.72
C GLN A 38 5.12 -14.25 -3.08
N GLY A 39 4.65 -13.47 -2.10
CA GLY A 39 3.44 -13.77 -1.34
C GLY A 39 2.13 -13.29 -1.99
N PHE A 40 2.05 -13.17 -3.32
CA PHE A 40 0.76 -12.89 -3.97
C PHE A 40 0.03 -14.19 -4.30
N PRO A 41 -1.32 -14.23 -4.29
CA PRO A 41 -2.07 -15.40 -4.70
C PRO A 41 -1.83 -15.77 -6.16
N ASP A 42 -1.69 -17.05 -6.46
CA ASP A 42 -1.66 -17.62 -7.82
C ASP A 42 -3.06 -17.92 -8.39
N SER A 43 -4.10 -17.78 -7.56
CA SER A 43 -5.50 -17.94 -7.94
C SER A 43 -6.11 -16.64 -8.50
N PRO A 44 -7.11 -16.74 -9.42
CA PRO A 44 -7.88 -15.58 -9.86
C PRO A 44 -8.55 -14.83 -8.70
N ALA A 45 -8.76 -13.52 -8.87
CA ALA A 45 -9.56 -12.74 -7.96
C ALA A 45 -11.01 -13.28 -7.89
N PRO A 46 -11.70 -13.17 -6.74
CA PRO A 46 -13.10 -13.58 -6.64
C PRO A 46 -13.99 -12.86 -7.68
N LYS A 47 -14.82 -13.62 -8.40
CA LYS A 47 -15.61 -13.12 -9.54
C LYS A 47 -16.46 -11.89 -9.21
N PHE A 48 -17.06 -11.85 -8.03
CA PHE A 48 -17.90 -10.71 -7.62
C PHE A 48 -17.12 -9.38 -7.58
N VAL A 49 -15.81 -9.41 -7.32
CA VAL A 49 -14.95 -8.22 -7.32
C VAL A 49 -14.72 -7.74 -8.75
N THR A 50 -14.36 -8.65 -9.65
CA THR A 50 -14.13 -8.30 -11.06
C THR A 50 -15.40 -7.81 -11.74
N ASP A 51 -16.54 -8.44 -11.45
CA ASP A 51 -17.85 -8.04 -11.97
C ASP A 51 -18.25 -6.64 -11.48
N LEU A 52 -17.99 -6.33 -10.21
CA LEU A 52 -18.27 -5.01 -9.64
C LEU A 52 -17.44 -3.92 -10.34
N LEU A 53 -16.14 -4.17 -10.53
CA LEU A 53 -15.24 -3.22 -11.21
C LEU A 53 -15.65 -3.02 -12.67
N GLU A 54 -16.01 -4.09 -13.38
CA GLU A 54 -16.51 -4.02 -14.76
C GLU A 54 -17.79 -3.17 -14.84
N ASN A 55 -18.76 -3.45 -13.97
CA ASN A 55 -20.04 -2.74 -13.94
C ASN A 55 -19.86 -1.25 -13.63
N LEU A 56 -18.97 -0.89 -12.69
CA LEU A 56 -18.65 0.50 -12.37
C LEU A 56 -17.97 1.20 -13.54
N SER A 57 -17.06 0.53 -14.23
CA SER A 57 -16.33 1.09 -15.39
C SER A 57 -17.24 1.41 -16.57
N LYS A 58 -18.37 0.70 -16.70
CA LYS A 58 -19.37 0.90 -17.77
C LYS A 58 -20.36 2.05 -17.51
N GLN A 59 -20.31 2.69 -16.34
CA GLN A 59 -21.26 3.72 -15.91
C GLN A 59 -20.53 5.08 -15.73
N PRO A 60 -20.15 5.77 -16.81
CA PRO A 60 -19.43 7.05 -16.73
C PRO A 60 -20.26 8.17 -16.06
N GLU A 61 -21.58 8.05 -16.05
CA GLU A 61 -22.51 8.96 -15.39
C GLU A 61 -22.42 8.90 -13.85
N LEU A 62 -21.87 7.83 -13.28
CA LEU A 62 -21.58 7.70 -11.86
C LEU A 62 -20.34 8.52 -11.48
N THR A 63 -20.44 9.83 -11.61
CA THR A 63 -19.33 10.77 -11.35
C THR A 63 -18.70 10.58 -9.98
N ALA A 64 -19.47 10.21 -8.96
CA ALA A 64 -18.95 9.90 -7.61
C ALA A 64 -17.95 8.73 -7.58
N ALA A 65 -18.03 7.79 -8.52
CA ALA A 65 -17.10 6.66 -8.63
C ALA A 65 -15.82 7.00 -9.41
N HIS A 66 -15.87 8.05 -10.24
CA HIS A 66 -14.79 8.41 -11.18
C HIS A 66 -14.08 9.74 -10.83
N GLN A 67 -14.49 10.40 -9.75
CA GLN A 67 -13.90 11.65 -9.26
C GLN A 67 -13.23 11.46 -7.91
N TYR A 68 -12.52 12.49 -7.45
CA TYR A 68 -11.86 12.47 -6.15
C TYR A 68 -12.84 12.16 -5.03
N THR A 69 -12.43 11.23 -4.17
CA THR A 69 -13.09 10.95 -2.91
C THR A 69 -12.44 11.73 -1.75
N ARG A 70 -12.91 11.52 -0.52
CA ARG A 70 -12.31 12.08 0.69
C ARG A 70 -10.84 11.63 0.82
N GLY A 71 -9.95 12.57 1.11
CA GLY A 71 -8.50 12.34 1.13
C GLY A 71 -8.03 11.25 2.11
N TYR A 72 -8.72 11.07 3.23
CA TYR A 72 -8.40 10.03 4.23
C TYR A 72 -9.11 8.68 3.98
N GLY A 73 -9.80 8.55 2.84
CA GLY A 73 -10.47 7.32 2.43
C GLY A 73 -11.93 7.54 2.06
N HIS A 74 -12.42 6.70 1.15
CA HIS A 74 -13.81 6.76 0.69
C HIS A 74 -14.78 6.56 1.86
N PRO A 75 -15.79 7.43 2.07
CA PRO A 75 -16.67 7.39 3.24
C PRO A 75 -17.29 6.02 3.52
N MET A 76 -17.87 5.38 2.50
CA MET A 76 -18.45 4.03 2.66
C MET A 76 -17.42 2.98 3.07
N LEU A 77 -16.17 3.11 2.61
CA LEU A 77 -15.11 2.15 2.92
C LEU A 77 -14.67 2.31 4.37
N VAL A 78 -14.45 3.55 4.84
CA VAL A 78 -14.04 3.78 6.22
C VAL A 78 -15.12 3.37 7.23
N ASP A 79 -16.40 3.56 6.90
CA ASP A 79 -17.52 3.10 7.74
C ASP A 79 -17.56 1.57 7.87
N ILE A 80 -17.37 0.85 6.76
CA ILE A 80 -17.37 -0.63 6.77
C ILE A 80 -16.13 -1.16 7.51
N LEU A 81 -14.96 -0.57 7.28
CA LEU A 81 -13.74 -0.94 7.99
C LEU A 81 -13.87 -0.71 9.50
N ALA A 82 -14.39 0.44 9.92
CA ALA A 82 -14.61 0.75 11.32
C ALA A 82 -15.56 -0.27 11.98
N LYS A 83 -16.68 -0.61 11.34
CA LYS A 83 -17.62 -1.65 11.82
C LYS A 83 -16.96 -3.02 11.93
N MET A 84 -16.22 -3.42 10.90
CA MET A 84 -15.56 -4.73 10.84
C MET A 84 -14.50 -4.87 11.94
N TYR A 85 -13.64 -3.87 12.11
CA TYR A 85 -12.60 -3.89 13.13
C TYR A 85 -13.14 -3.68 14.54
N SER A 86 -14.19 -2.89 14.71
CA SER A 86 -14.92 -2.79 15.99
C SER A 86 -15.43 -4.15 16.44
N HIS A 87 -15.98 -4.93 15.50
CA HIS A 87 -16.43 -6.29 15.76
C HIS A 87 -15.28 -7.25 16.10
N PHE A 88 -14.23 -7.30 15.28
CA PHE A 88 -13.13 -8.25 15.48
C PHE A 88 -12.31 -8.00 16.74
N TYR A 89 -12.10 -6.74 17.10
CA TYR A 89 -11.27 -6.38 18.24
C TYR A 89 -12.06 -5.98 19.49
N ASN A 90 -13.40 -6.00 19.42
CA ASN A 90 -14.29 -5.62 20.51
C ASN A 90 -13.97 -4.22 21.08
N VAL A 91 -13.78 -3.26 20.18
CA VAL A 91 -13.52 -1.84 20.47
C VAL A 91 -14.50 -0.98 19.67
N GLN A 92 -14.70 0.28 20.04
CA GLN A 92 -15.44 1.23 19.19
C GLN A 92 -14.44 2.01 18.36
N VAL A 93 -14.52 1.88 17.03
CA VAL A 93 -13.65 2.62 16.09
C VAL A 93 -14.44 3.74 15.43
N ASP A 94 -13.95 4.97 15.52
CA ASP A 94 -14.49 6.13 14.80
C ASP A 94 -14.02 6.11 13.33
N PRO A 95 -14.92 5.97 12.34
CA PRO A 95 -14.55 5.90 10.93
C PRO A 95 -13.90 7.18 10.39
N MET A 96 -14.16 8.33 11.01
CA MET A 96 -13.66 9.62 10.54
C MET A 96 -12.30 9.98 11.13
N ASN A 97 -12.03 9.54 12.36
CA ASN A 97 -10.84 9.94 13.12
C ASN A 97 -9.82 8.80 13.32
N GLU A 98 -10.24 7.54 13.26
CA GLU A 98 -9.40 6.38 13.60
C GLU A 98 -9.17 5.43 12.42
N VAL A 99 -9.68 5.78 11.23
CA VAL A 99 -9.48 5.00 9.99
C VAL A 99 -8.86 5.88 8.90
N LEU A 100 -7.74 5.39 8.34
CA LEU A 100 -7.06 5.97 7.19
C LEU A 100 -6.88 4.92 6.09
N VAL A 101 -7.39 5.19 4.89
CA VAL A 101 -7.13 4.36 3.71
C VAL A 101 -5.84 4.82 3.04
N THR A 102 -4.93 3.88 2.76
CA THR A 102 -3.64 4.14 2.11
C THR A 102 -3.46 3.26 0.87
N VAL A 103 -2.42 3.53 0.08
CA VAL A 103 -2.03 2.70 -1.07
C VAL A 103 -1.35 1.42 -0.57
N GLY A 104 -2.18 0.43 -0.22
CA GLY A 104 -1.73 -0.81 0.38
C GLY A 104 -1.09 -0.65 1.76
N ALA A 105 -0.70 -1.77 2.36
CA ALA A 105 -0.04 -1.81 3.67
C ALA A 105 1.35 -1.15 3.66
N TYR A 106 2.04 -1.16 2.51
CA TYR A 106 3.35 -0.52 2.35
C TYR A 106 3.29 0.97 2.69
N LEU A 107 2.30 1.69 2.16
CA LEU A 107 2.18 3.12 2.43
C LEU A 107 1.62 3.40 3.83
N SER A 108 0.84 2.48 4.42
CA SER A 108 0.47 2.57 5.83
C SER A 108 1.71 2.57 6.73
N LEU A 109 2.62 1.62 6.51
CA LEU A 109 3.88 1.53 7.25
C LEU A 109 4.74 2.78 7.02
N TYR A 110 4.86 3.23 5.77
CA TYR A 110 5.60 4.44 5.45
C TYR A 110 5.08 5.66 6.22
N TYR A 111 3.77 5.92 6.23
CA TYR A 111 3.21 7.04 6.97
C TYR A 111 3.33 6.88 8.48
N ALA A 112 3.21 5.66 9.01
CA ALA A 112 3.44 5.40 10.43
C ALA A 112 4.87 5.76 10.84
N PHE A 113 5.88 5.35 10.06
CA PHE A 113 7.26 5.73 10.38
C PHE A 113 7.51 7.22 10.16
N LEU A 114 7.04 7.78 9.05
CA LEU A 114 7.25 9.18 8.71
C LEU A 114 6.61 10.12 9.73
N GLY A 115 5.43 9.77 10.27
CA GLY A 115 4.69 10.59 11.21
C GLY A 115 5.19 10.52 12.66
N TRP A 116 5.89 9.45 13.03
CA TRP A 116 6.20 9.17 14.44
C TRP A 116 7.68 9.02 14.76
N VAL A 117 8.57 8.80 13.79
CA VAL A 117 9.99 8.54 14.03
C VAL A 117 10.87 9.72 13.61
N ASN A 118 11.65 10.23 14.56
CA ASN A 118 12.65 11.28 14.37
C ASN A 118 14.08 10.75 14.43
N LYS A 119 15.03 11.62 14.07
CA LYS A 119 16.46 11.32 14.21
C LYS A 119 16.82 11.13 15.68
N GLY A 120 17.33 9.95 16.02
CA GLY A 120 17.72 9.57 17.38
C GLY A 120 16.72 8.66 18.08
N ASP A 121 15.52 8.48 17.51
CA ASP A 121 14.54 7.53 18.03
C ASP A 121 14.95 6.10 17.71
N GLU A 122 14.68 5.18 18.64
CA GLU A 122 14.93 3.76 18.49
C GLU A 122 13.65 3.00 18.13
N VAL A 123 13.71 2.13 17.12
CA VAL A 123 12.58 1.29 16.68
C VAL A 123 12.89 -0.17 16.97
N LEU A 124 12.10 -0.79 17.84
CA LEU A 124 12.21 -2.22 18.13
C LEU A 124 11.69 -3.05 16.95
N ARG A 125 12.52 -3.98 16.46
CA ARG A 125 12.13 -4.95 15.44
C ARG A 125 12.42 -6.36 15.92
N LYS A 126 11.39 -7.22 15.90
CA LYS A 126 11.56 -8.65 16.17
C LYS A 126 12.19 -9.33 14.94
N TYR A 127 13.31 -10.01 15.15
CA TYR A 127 13.86 -10.93 14.15
C TYR A 127 13.14 -12.26 14.28
N LEU A 128 12.61 -12.78 13.17
CA LEU A 128 11.86 -14.03 13.13
C LEU A 128 12.74 -15.29 12.98
N PHE A 129 14.06 -15.13 13.00
CA PHE A 129 15.01 -16.23 12.98
C PHE A 129 16.08 -15.98 14.06
N SER A 130 16.03 -16.78 15.12
CA SER A 130 17.08 -16.99 16.13
C SER A 130 17.24 -18.49 16.32
#